data_AF-A0A3N5VMT1-F1
#
_entry.id   AF-A0A3N5VMT1-F1
#
_cell.length_a   1.000
_cell.length_b   1.000
_cell.length_c   1.000
_cell.angle_alpha   90.00
_cell.angle_beta   90.00
_cell.angle_gamma   90.00
#
_symmetry.space_group_name_H-M   'P 1'
#
loop_
_entity.id
_entity.type
_entity.pdbx_description
1 polymer ?
#
loop_
_entity_poly.entity_id
_entity_poly.type
_entity_poly.pdbx_seq_one_letter_code
_entity_poly.pdbx_strand_id
1 'polypeptide(L)'
;MEEEITFQGHKNILSLHARTIEITKDSNLTKNGDCIVGVSANKACNDLNTALKARLRTNGTVVKITIVVEPYEFELSGYGNNGLDITHEHDIVLRKSTYVDSRTLIVSCDKSALDIPRKMVFSLMNSQVRGIMRIAVE
;
A
#
# COMPACT_ATOMS: atom_id res chain seq x y z
N MET A 1 -9.13 11.72 9.16
CA MET A 1 -8.29 10.89 10.08
C MET A 1 -7.09 10.35 9.33
N GLU A 2 -5.96 10.14 9.99
CA GLU A 2 -4.71 9.77 9.31
C GLU A 2 -3.95 8.66 10.03
N GLU A 3 -3.25 7.84 9.24
CA GLU A 3 -2.32 6.83 9.74
C GLU A 3 -1.10 6.69 8.82
N GLU A 4 0.08 6.57 9.43
CA GLU A 4 1.34 6.39 8.70
C GLU A 4 1.94 4.99 8.91
N ILE A 5 2.56 4.50 7.84
CA ILE A 5 3.25 3.20 7.77
C ILE A 5 4.62 3.46 7.15
N THR A 6 5.68 3.09 7.86
CA THR A 6 7.05 3.19 7.35
C THR A 6 7.47 1.86 6.75
N PHE A 7 8.28 1.91 5.70
CA PHE A 7 8.79 0.72 5.01
C PHE A 7 10.20 0.96 4.45
N GLN A 8 10.80 -0.10 3.91
CA GLN A 8 12.11 -0.11 3.30
C GLN A 8 12.05 -0.47 1.82
N GLY A 9 12.99 0.07 1.05
CA GLY A 9 13.27 -0.39 -0.30
C GLY A 9 13.87 -1.81 -0.30
N HIS A 10 13.95 -2.41 -1.48
CA HIS A 10 14.58 -3.71 -1.69
C HIS A 10 15.02 -3.86 -3.15
N LYS A 11 16.17 -4.51 -3.37
CA LYS A 11 16.80 -4.73 -4.70
C LYS A 11 15.92 -5.39 -5.76
N ASN A 12 14.85 -6.06 -5.35
CA ASN A 12 13.91 -6.76 -6.24
C ASN A 12 12.56 -6.03 -6.41
N ILE A 13 12.42 -4.80 -5.93
CA ILE A 13 11.21 -3.99 -6.21
C ILE A 13 11.17 -3.67 -7.70
N LEU A 14 10.12 -4.15 -8.37
CA LEU A 14 9.88 -3.91 -9.80
C LEU A 14 8.71 -2.93 -10.01
N SER A 15 7.66 -3.04 -9.20
CA SER A 15 6.48 -2.16 -9.27
C SER A 15 5.89 -2.12 -10.69
N LEU A 16 5.49 -3.28 -11.21
CA LEU A 16 4.99 -3.47 -12.58
C LEU A 16 3.54 -3.97 -12.63
N HIS A 17 2.98 -4.38 -11.49
CA HIS A 17 1.64 -4.95 -11.47
C HIS A 17 0.57 -3.90 -11.82
N ALA A 18 -0.24 -4.19 -12.84
CA ALA A 18 -1.20 -3.24 -13.42
C ALA A 18 -2.49 -3.06 -12.59
N ARG A 19 -2.66 -3.80 -11.48
CA ARG A 19 -3.93 -3.84 -10.74
C ARG A 19 -3.81 -3.65 -9.23
N THR A 20 -2.60 -3.68 -8.68
CA THR A 20 -2.41 -3.61 -7.23
C THR A 20 -1.13 -2.85 -6.87
N ILE A 21 -1.10 -2.36 -5.64
CA ILE A 21 0.09 -1.91 -4.92
C ILE A 21 0.14 -2.69 -3.61
N GLU A 22 1.31 -3.13 -3.19
CA GLU A 22 1.49 -3.89 -1.96
C GLU A 22 2.66 -3.38 -1.11
N ILE A 23 2.44 -3.33 0.19
CA ILE A 23 3.47 -3.12 1.22
C ILE A 23 3.40 -4.29 2.19
N THR A 24 4.55 -4.83 2.56
CA THR A 24 4.65 -6.01 3.43
C THR A 24 5.63 -5.81 4.59
N LYS A 25 5.35 -6.48 5.71
CA LYS A 25 6.26 -6.61 6.87
C LYS A 25 7.40 -7.59 6.57
N ASP A 26 7.24 -8.48 5.60
CA ASP A 26 8.29 -9.40 5.20
C ASP A 26 9.50 -8.63 4.69
N SER A 27 10.70 -9.07 5.05
CA SER A 27 11.96 -8.44 4.64
C SER A 27 12.50 -8.99 3.32
N ASN A 28 12.07 -10.19 2.93
CA ASN A 28 12.53 -10.86 1.73
C ASN A 28 11.53 -10.65 0.58
N LEU A 29 12.04 -10.25 -0.58
CA LEU A 29 11.24 -10.07 -1.78
C LEU A 29 11.91 -10.77 -2.96
N THR A 30 11.17 -11.64 -3.65
CA THR A 30 11.59 -12.23 -4.92
C THR A 30 11.15 -11.35 -6.09
N LYS A 31 11.69 -11.57 -7.29
CA LYS A 31 11.29 -10.83 -8.50
C LYS A 31 9.85 -11.12 -8.98
N ASN A 32 9.19 -12.14 -8.42
CA ASN A 32 7.79 -12.45 -8.73
C ASN A 32 6.80 -11.52 -8.02
N GLY A 33 7.22 -10.83 -6.95
CA GLY A 33 6.40 -9.86 -6.22
C GLY A 33 6.38 -8.50 -6.90
N ASP A 34 5.89 -8.42 -8.13
CA ASP A 34 5.96 -7.20 -8.96
C ASP A 34 4.93 -6.12 -8.55
N CYS A 35 4.00 -6.43 -7.64
CA CYS A 35 3.11 -5.46 -6.99
C CYS A 35 3.72 -4.79 -5.75
N ILE A 36 4.80 -5.36 -5.18
CA ILE A 36 5.39 -4.89 -3.93
C ILE A 36 6.24 -3.65 -4.16
N VAL A 37 6.01 -2.62 -3.34
CA VAL A 37 6.70 -1.31 -3.40
C VAL A 37 7.42 -0.97 -2.10
N GLY A 38 7.26 -1.81 -1.07
CA GLY A 38 7.90 -1.65 0.22
C GLY A 38 7.93 -2.94 1.01
N VAL A 39 9.06 -3.21 1.66
CA VAL A 39 9.29 -4.38 2.53
C VAL A 39 9.59 -3.92 3.96
N SER A 40 9.64 -4.86 4.91
CA SER A 40 9.95 -4.56 6.32
C SER A 40 9.13 -3.39 6.87
N ALA A 41 7.84 -3.37 6.50
CA ALA A 41 6.91 -2.38 7.01
C ALA A 41 6.77 -2.48 8.53
N ASN A 42 6.50 -1.37 9.20
CA ASN A 42 6.21 -1.38 10.63
C ASN A 42 4.80 -1.86 10.97
N LYS A 43 3.89 -1.92 9.98
CA LYS A 43 2.49 -2.29 10.14
C LYS A 43 1.97 -3.08 8.94
N ALA A 44 1.03 -3.98 9.22
CA ALA A 44 0.17 -4.63 8.24
C ALA A 44 -1.30 -4.27 8.49
N CYS A 45 -2.23 -4.86 7.73
CA CYS A 45 -3.67 -4.68 7.94
C CYS A 45 -4.10 -4.92 9.39
N ASN A 46 -3.59 -5.96 10.05
CA ASN A 46 -3.95 -6.26 11.44
C ASN A 46 -3.50 -5.17 12.44
N ASP A 47 -2.44 -4.41 12.15
CA ASP A 47 -1.82 -3.44 13.05
C ASP A 47 -2.50 -2.05 13.00
N LEU A 48 -3.37 -1.81 12.02
CA LEU A 48 -4.00 -0.50 11.83
C LEU A 48 -4.94 -0.11 12.98
N ASN A 49 -5.13 1.19 13.17
CA ASN A 49 -6.04 1.71 14.19
C ASN A 49 -7.49 1.20 13.98
N THR A 50 -8.13 0.73 15.06
CA THR A 50 -9.50 0.20 15.00
C THR A 50 -10.53 1.18 14.44
N ALA A 51 -10.41 2.48 14.75
CA ALA A 51 -11.30 3.50 14.21
C ALA A 51 -11.09 3.69 12.70
N LEU A 52 -9.85 3.61 12.22
CA LEU A 52 -9.55 3.67 10.78
C LEU A 52 -10.17 2.48 10.07
N LYS A 53 -9.97 1.26 10.59
CA LYS A 53 -10.59 0.04 10.04
C LYS A 53 -12.12 0.16 9.97
N ALA A 54 -12.76 0.71 11.00
CA ALA A 54 -14.21 0.91 11.01
C ALA A 54 -14.68 1.85 9.89
N ARG A 55 -13.92 2.93 9.61
CA ARG A 55 -14.23 3.86 8.51
C ARG A 55 -13.99 3.23 7.13
N LEU A 56 -12.91 2.47 6.98
CA LEU A 56 -12.62 1.73 5.75
C LEU A 56 -13.69 0.68 5.43
N ARG A 57 -14.33 0.07 6.45
CA ARG A 57 -15.46 -0.85 6.29
C ARG A 57 -16.80 -0.17 5.96
N THR A 58 -16.80 1.12 5.64
CA THR A 58 -18.00 1.83 5.18
C THR A 58 -17.94 1.96 3.66
N ASN A 59 -19.01 1.56 2.98
CA ASN A 59 -19.09 1.64 1.52
C ASN A 59 -18.99 3.08 1.04
N GLY A 60 -18.16 3.32 0.02
CA GLY A 60 -18.02 4.63 -0.61
C GLY A 60 -17.18 5.62 0.19
N THR A 61 -16.65 5.24 1.35
CA THR A 61 -15.64 6.04 2.06
C THR A 61 -14.47 6.32 1.13
N VAL A 62 -14.19 7.59 0.86
CA VAL A 62 -13.05 7.99 0.03
C VAL A 62 -11.78 7.91 0.86
N VAL A 63 -10.75 7.28 0.29
CA VAL A 63 -9.45 7.10 0.94
C VAL A 63 -8.38 7.66 0.02
N LYS A 64 -7.57 8.57 0.55
CA LYS A 64 -6.39 9.09 -0.12
C LYS A 64 -5.16 8.39 0.43
N ILE A 65 -4.31 7.91 -0.46
CA ILE A 65 -3.03 7.30 -0.11
C ILE A 65 -1.92 8.12 -0.74
N THR A 66 -0.92 8.43 0.08
CA THR A 66 0.29 9.11 -0.36
C THR A 66 1.49 8.24 0.00
N ILE A 67 2.29 7.87 -1.00
CA ILE A 67 3.55 7.16 -0.83
C ILE A 67 4.68 8.17 -1.03
N VAL A 68 5.49 8.36 0.01
CA VAL A 68 6.62 9.29 0.03
C VAL A 68 7.92 8.50 0.05
N VAL A 69 8.81 8.80 -0.90
CA VAL A 69 10.17 8.27 -0.99
C VAL A 69 11.04 9.43 -1.49
N GLU A 70 11.63 10.16 -0.56
CA GLU A 70 12.33 11.43 -0.85
C GLU A 70 13.30 11.32 -2.04
N PRO A 71 13.26 12.27 -3.00
CA PRO A 71 12.43 13.50 -3.04
C PRO A 71 11.07 13.32 -3.74
N TYR A 72 10.60 12.07 -3.91
CA TYR A 72 9.41 11.75 -4.69
C TYR A 72 8.19 11.53 -3.79
N GLU A 73 7.04 11.90 -4.34
CA GLU A 73 5.73 11.67 -3.77
C GLU A 73 4.81 11.11 -4.85
N PHE A 74 3.97 10.14 -4.46
CA PHE A 74 3.00 9.51 -5.33
C PHE A 74 1.67 9.38 -4.63
N GLU A 75 0.63 9.96 -5.21
CA GLU A 75 -0.72 9.97 -4.65
C GLU A 75 -1.67 9.10 -5.47
N LEU A 76 -2.56 8.40 -4.77
CA LEU A 76 -3.68 7.70 -5.37
C LEU A 76 -4.91 7.80 -4.47
N SER A 77 -6.08 7.49 -5.03
CA SER A 77 -7.33 7.45 -4.29
C SER A 77 -8.06 6.14 -4.58
N GLY A 78 -8.79 5.67 -3.58
CA GLY A 78 -9.66 4.51 -3.70
C GLY A 78 -10.78 4.59 -2.67
N TYR A 79 -11.44 3.45 -2.46
CA TYR A 79 -12.65 3.39 -1.66
C TYR A 79 -12.59 2.32 -0.59
N GLY A 80 -13.18 2.64 0.55
CA GLY A 80 -13.62 1.67 1.54
C GLY A 80 -14.75 0.79 1.01
N ASN A 81 -14.91 -0.37 1.63
CA ASN A 81 -15.91 -1.36 1.27
C ASN A 81 -16.30 -2.18 2.51
N ASN A 82 -17.59 -2.47 2.67
CA ASN A 82 -18.11 -3.19 3.84
C ASN A 82 -17.67 -4.66 3.92
N GLY A 83 -17.17 -5.23 2.82
CA GLY A 83 -16.57 -6.56 2.78
C GLY A 83 -15.12 -6.61 3.25
N LEU A 84 -14.48 -5.47 3.58
CA LEU A 84 -13.07 -5.46 3.98
C LEU A 84 -12.83 -6.11 5.35
N ASP A 85 -12.06 -7.19 5.37
CA ASP A 85 -11.67 -7.86 6.61
C ASP A 85 -10.52 -7.11 7.33
N ILE A 86 -9.52 -6.59 6.60
CA ILE A 86 -8.38 -5.83 7.16
C ILE A 86 -7.72 -6.53 8.35
N THR A 87 -7.41 -7.82 8.16
CA THR A 87 -6.92 -8.73 9.21
C THR A 87 -5.57 -9.36 8.91
N HIS A 88 -5.01 -9.20 7.70
CA HIS A 88 -3.74 -9.87 7.37
C HIS A 88 -2.59 -9.38 8.25
N GLU A 89 -1.76 -10.32 8.68
CA GLU A 89 -0.71 -10.06 9.67
C GLU A 89 0.57 -9.47 9.07
N HIS A 90 0.75 -9.61 7.76
CA HIS A 90 1.98 -9.22 7.06
C HIS A 90 1.79 -8.16 5.98
N ASP A 91 0.62 -8.07 5.35
CA ASP A 91 0.50 -7.37 4.07
C ASP A 91 -0.61 -6.34 4.09
N ILE A 92 -0.43 -5.32 3.24
CA ILE A 92 -1.41 -4.30 2.89
C ILE A 92 -1.45 -4.20 1.37
N VAL A 93 -2.63 -4.42 0.79
CA VAL A 93 -2.85 -4.40 -0.66
C VAL A 93 -3.89 -3.34 -1.03
N LEU A 94 -3.53 -2.45 -1.96
CA LEU A 94 -4.42 -1.48 -2.61
C LEU A 94 -4.82 -2.05 -3.97
N ARG A 95 -6.12 -2.11 -4.27
CA ARG A 95 -6.61 -2.80 -5.48
C ARG A 95 -7.36 -1.85 -6.41
N LYS A 96 -7.11 -1.96 -7.73
CA LYS A 96 -7.95 -1.33 -8.76
C LYS A 96 -9.30 -2.02 -8.94
N SER A 97 -9.39 -3.31 -8.62
CA SER A 97 -10.66 -4.05 -8.64
C SER A 97 -11.46 -3.84 -7.36
N THR A 98 -12.69 -4.37 -7.36
CA THR A 98 -13.55 -4.52 -6.17
C THR A 98 -13.34 -5.83 -5.42
N TYR A 99 -12.35 -6.65 -5.81
CA TYR A 99 -12.03 -7.90 -5.13
C TYR A 99 -11.50 -7.61 -3.73
N VAL A 100 -11.91 -8.41 -2.76
CA VAL A 100 -11.49 -8.26 -1.36
C VAL A 100 -10.95 -9.60 -0.85
N ASP A 101 -9.84 -9.52 -0.13
CA ASP A 101 -9.30 -10.55 0.75
C ASP A 101 -8.78 -9.90 2.05
N SER A 102 -8.27 -10.71 2.98
CA SER A 102 -7.76 -10.24 4.28
C SER A 102 -6.65 -9.18 4.20
N ARG A 103 -5.93 -9.13 3.08
CA ARG A 103 -4.83 -8.17 2.79
C ARG A 103 -5.34 -6.85 2.23
N THR A 104 -6.57 -6.81 1.74
CA THR A 104 -7.10 -5.65 1.03
C THR A 104 -7.39 -4.52 2.00
N LEU A 105 -6.79 -3.37 1.76
CA LEU A 105 -7.04 -2.14 2.53
C LEU A 105 -8.10 -1.27 1.88
N ILE A 106 -8.00 -1.10 0.55
CA ILE A 106 -8.93 -0.32 -0.26
C ILE A 106 -9.09 -0.95 -1.64
N VAL A 107 -10.22 -0.63 -2.26
CA VAL A 107 -10.63 -1.13 -3.58
C VAL A 107 -10.90 0.03 -4.55
N SER A 108 -11.07 -0.29 -5.84
CA SER A 108 -11.37 0.68 -6.90
C SER A 108 -10.39 1.85 -6.95
N CYS A 109 -9.10 1.57 -6.76
CA CYS A 109 -8.04 2.57 -6.86
C CYS A 109 -7.93 3.13 -8.29
N ASP A 110 -7.68 4.44 -8.41
CA ASP A 110 -7.41 5.10 -9.68
C ASP A 110 -6.06 4.66 -10.28
N LYS A 111 -5.09 4.33 -9.43
CA LYS A 111 -3.73 3.92 -9.79
C LYS A 111 -3.32 2.55 -9.23
N SER A 112 -2.22 2.02 -9.75
CA SER A 112 -1.57 0.75 -9.40
C SER A 112 -0.05 0.90 -9.32
N ALA A 113 0.67 -0.19 -9.02
CA ALA A 113 2.13 -0.18 -8.97
C ALA A 113 2.75 0.27 -10.30
N LEU A 114 2.15 -0.13 -11.43
CA LEU A 114 2.60 0.28 -12.75
C LEU A 114 2.61 1.80 -12.95
N ASP A 115 1.74 2.53 -12.25
CA ASP A 115 1.59 3.98 -12.38
C ASP A 115 2.62 4.76 -11.54
N ILE A 116 3.38 4.10 -10.66
CA ILE A 116 4.41 4.75 -9.83
C ILE A 116 5.56 5.25 -10.71
N PRO A 117 6.03 6.49 -10.55
CA PRO A 117 7.12 7.04 -11.37
C PRO A 117 8.38 6.17 -11.31
N ARG A 118 8.96 5.87 -12.48
CA ARG A 118 10.13 4.97 -12.55
C ARG A 118 11.32 5.45 -11.74
N LYS A 119 11.55 6.77 -11.66
CA LYS A 119 12.59 7.37 -10.81
C LYS A 119 12.42 7.01 -9.33
N MET A 120 11.20 6.99 -8.83
CA MET A 120 10.87 6.59 -7.47
C MET A 120 11.12 5.10 -7.24
N VAL A 121 10.72 4.27 -8.21
CA VAL A 121 11.00 2.82 -8.17
C VAL A 121 12.49 2.51 -8.16
N PHE A 122 13.27 3.21 -9.00
CA PHE A 122 14.73 3.06 -9.00
C PHE A 122 15.34 3.39 -7.63
N SER A 123 14.86 4.43 -6.93
CA SER A 123 15.29 4.69 -5.55
C SER A 123 14.93 3.54 -4.61
N LEU A 124 13.71 2.99 -4.73
CA LEU A 124 13.25 1.87 -3.91
C LEU A 124 14.03 0.57 -4.15
N MET A 125 14.79 0.43 -5.24
CA MET A 125 15.69 -0.71 -5.43
C MET A 125 16.91 -0.71 -4.47
N ASN A 126 17.12 0.37 -3.71
CA ASN A 126 18.14 0.42 -2.66
C ASN A 126 17.54 0.04 -1.30
N SER A 127 18.09 -0.99 -0.63
CA SER A 127 17.60 -1.45 0.67
C SER A 127 17.80 -0.46 1.82
N GLN A 128 18.63 0.57 1.64
CA GLN A 128 18.81 1.64 2.62
C GLN A 128 17.76 2.74 2.50
N VAL A 129 17.02 2.79 1.38
CA VAL A 129 15.98 3.80 1.16
C VAL A 129 14.78 3.46 2.04
N ARG A 130 14.21 4.51 2.63
CA ARG A 130 13.01 4.45 3.46
C ARG A 130 11.87 5.15 2.75
N GLY A 131 10.66 4.64 2.96
CA GLY A 131 9.45 5.26 2.49
C GLY A 131 8.39 5.32 3.57
N ILE A 132 7.40 6.18 3.35
CA ILE A 132 6.22 6.33 4.20
C ILE A 132 4.99 6.18 3.31
N MET A 133 4.04 5.34 3.70
CA MET A 133 2.69 5.36 3.16
C MET A 133 1.77 6.02 4.18
N ARG A 134 1.13 7.11 3.78
CA ARG A 134 0.11 7.83 4.54
C ARG A 134 -1.26 7.42 4.05
N ILE A 135 -2.15 7.14 4.99
CA ILE A 135 -3.55 6.79 4.74
C ILE A 135 -4.40 7.91 5.33
N ALA A 136 -5.13 8.63 4.50
CA ALA A 136 -6.06 9.68 4.91
C ALA A 136 -7.49 9.29 4.52
N VAL A 137 -8.40 9.36 5.50
CA VAL A 137 -9.83 9.09 5.31
C VAL A 137 -10.62 10.32 5.74
N GLU A 138 -11.53 10.75 4.87
CA GLU A 138 -12.50 11.83 5.12
C GLU A 138 -13.66 11.39 6.03
#